data_AF-A0ABD7UVR0-F1
#
_entry.id   AF-A0ABD7UVR0-F1
#
_cell.length_a   1.000
_cell.length_b   1.000
_cell.length_c   1.000
_cell.angle_alpha   90.00
_cell.angle_beta   90.00
_cell.angle_gamma   90.00
#
_symmetry.space_group_name_H-M   'P 1'
#
loop_
_entity.id
_entity.type
_entity.pdbx_description
1 polymer ?
#
loop_
_entity_poly.entity_id
_entity_poly.type
_entity_poly.pdbx_seq_one_letter_code
_entity_poly.pdbx_strand_id
1 'polypeptide(L)'
;MSEFKVIETQEELDTIVKARIAREREKYQDYDQLKTRVEELETENSSLQTALNDAKSNTDSYTEEISTLKNQIADYEAANLRTKVALQYGLPIDLADRLQGDDEDGLKVDAERLASFIKPSQPQPPAKSNEPNIDSNADANYRALVQGLSTED
;
A
#
# COMPACT_ATOMS: atom_id res chain seq x y z
N MET A 1 -80.80 -25.02 -7.05
CA MET A 1 -81.05 -23.64 -7.51
C MET A 1 -82.25 -23.15 -6.72
N SER A 2 -82.11 -22.10 -5.91
CA SER A 2 -83.25 -21.48 -5.25
C SER A 2 -84.09 -20.73 -6.29
N GLU A 3 -85.41 -20.92 -6.29
CA GLU A 3 -86.31 -20.11 -7.12
C GLU A 3 -86.25 -18.63 -6.71
N PHE A 4 -86.46 -17.73 -7.68
CA PHE A 4 -86.50 -16.30 -7.43
C PHE A 4 -87.73 -15.95 -6.60
N LYS A 5 -87.51 -15.36 -5.42
CA LYS A 5 -88.57 -14.79 -4.59
C LYS A 5 -88.69 -13.29 -4.87
N VAL A 6 -89.88 -12.85 -5.25
CA VAL A 6 -90.19 -11.42 -5.46
C VAL A 6 -90.11 -10.68 -4.12
N ILE A 7 -89.50 -9.50 -4.12
CA ILE A 7 -89.42 -8.63 -2.94
C ILE A 7 -90.68 -7.77 -2.90
N GLU A 8 -91.47 -7.85 -1.83
CA GLU A 8 -92.78 -7.20 -1.76
C GLU A 8 -92.76 -5.96 -0.85
N THR A 9 -91.69 -5.77 -0.07
CA THR A 9 -91.55 -4.65 0.87
C THR A 9 -90.17 -4.02 0.86
N GLN A 10 -90.08 -2.75 1.27
CA GLN A 10 -88.80 -2.05 1.40
C GLN A 10 -87.90 -2.66 2.48
N GLU A 11 -88.47 -3.18 3.57
CA GLU A 11 -87.71 -3.84 4.63
C GLU A 11 -87.01 -5.13 4.14
N GLU A 12 -87.69 -5.91 3.29
CA GLU A 12 -87.09 -7.11 2.68
C GLU A 12 -85.92 -6.74 1.75
N LEU A 13 -86.08 -5.66 0.95
CA LEU A 13 -85.01 -5.12 0.12
C LEU A 13 -83.80 -4.68 0.96
N ASP A 14 -84.03 -3.86 1.97
CA ASP A 14 -82.98 -3.34 2.86
C ASP A 14 -82.24 -4.46 3.58
N THR A 15 -82.94 -5.54 3.96
CA THR A 15 -82.35 -6.71 4.61
C THR A 15 -81.41 -7.45 3.67
N ILE A 16 -81.84 -7.71 2.43
CA ILE A 16 -81.02 -8.37 1.41
C ILE A 16 -79.79 -7.52 1.06
N VAL A 17 -79.98 -6.20 0.91
CA VAL A 17 -78.89 -5.25 0.61
C VAL A 17 -77.90 -5.20 1.77
N LYS A 18 -78.35 -5.09 3.03
CA LYS A 18 -77.47 -5.13 4.20
C LYS A 18 -76.68 -6.44 4.28
N ALA A 19 -77.32 -7.58 4.05
CA ALA A 19 -76.65 -8.89 4.05
C ALA A 19 -75.63 -9.03 2.91
N ARG A 20 -75.87 -8.38 1.76
CA ARG A 20 -74.89 -8.35 0.67
C ARG A 20 -73.71 -7.43 1.00
N ILE A 21 -73.97 -6.24 1.55
CA ILE A 21 -72.94 -5.29 1.97
C ILE A 21 -72.07 -5.90 3.08
N ALA A 22 -72.67 -6.58 4.07
CA ALA A 22 -71.94 -7.25 5.13
C ALA A 22 -70.98 -8.30 4.58
N ARG A 23 -71.44 -9.16 3.65
CA ARG A 23 -70.59 -10.15 2.98
C ARG A 23 -69.46 -9.52 2.18
N GLU A 24 -69.69 -8.39 1.50
CA GLU A 24 -68.61 -7.72 0.77
C GLU A 24 -67.61 -7.06 1.73
N ARG A 25 -68.05 -6.47 2.85
CA ARG A 25 -67.14 -5.90 3.86
C ARG A 25 -66.29 -6.97 4.55
N GLU A 26 -66.86 -8.13 4.83
CA GLU A 26 -66.16 -9.25 5.46
C GLU A 26 -65.02 -9.78 4.59
N LYS A 27 -65.17 -9.77 3.26
CA LYS A 27 -64.09 -10.16 2.32
C LYS A 27 -62.85 -9.26 2.35
N TYR A 28 -63.00 -8.02 2.82
CA TYR A 28 -61.93 -7.01 2.82
C TYR A 28 -61.65 -6.48 4.23
N GLN A 29 -62.02 -7.25 5.27
CA GLN A 29 -61.87 -6.83 6.65
C GLN A 29 -60.40 -6.60 7.05
N ASP A 30 -59.47 -7.28 6.38
CA ASP A 30 -58.02 -7.24 6.53
C ASP A 30 -57.33 -6.25 5.59
N TYR A 31 -58.07 -5.55 4.73
CA TYR A 31 -57.50 -4.62 3.74
C TYR A 31 -56.65 -3.53 4.38
N ASP A 32 -57.14 -2.88 5.44
CA ASP A 32 -56.41 -1.81 6.12
C ASP A 32 -55.11 -2.34 6.77
N GLN A 33 -55.15 -3.54 7.35
CA GLN A 33 -53.97 -4.19 7.93
C GLN A 33 -52.93 -4.52 6.85
N LEU A 34 -53.37 -5.07 5.71
CA LEU A 34 -52.49 -5.37 4.60
C LEU A 34 -51.87 -4.10 4.01
N LYS A 35 -52.66 -3.04 3.88
CA LYS A 35 -52.19 -1.74 3.38
C LYS A 35 -51.11 -1.17 4.29
N THR A 36 -51.34 -1.12 5.61
CA THR A 36 -50.33 -0.68 6.57
C THR A 36 -49.07 -1.55 6.48
N ARG A 37 -49.22 -2.87 6.36
CA ARG A 37 -48.06 -3.77 6.27
C ARG A 37 -47.23 -3.54 5.01
N VAL A 38 -47.87 -3.22 3.88
CA VAL A 38 -47.17 -2.88 2.64
C VAL A 38 -46.41 -1.57 2.78
N GLU A 39 -47.04 -0.53 3.34
CA GLU A 39 -46.38 0.77 3.58
C GLU A 39 -45.16 0.63 4.52
N GLU A 40 -45.28 -0.17 5.57
CA GLU A 40 -44.15 -0.52 6.47
C GLU A 40 -43.03 -1.25 5.71
N LEU A 41 -43.36 -2.28 4.94
CA LEU A 41 -42.38 -3.07 4.19
C LEU A 41 -41.69 -2.26 3.09
N GLU A 42 -42.39 -1.33 2.44
CA GLU A 42 -41.81 -0.41 1.47
C GLU A 42 -40.81 0.54 2.15
N THR A 43 -41.17 1.07 3.31
CA THR A 43 -40.30 1.94 4.10
C THR A 43 -39.06 1.19 4.60
N GLU A 44 -39.25 -0.02 5.13
CA GLU A 44 -38.15 -0.88 5.59
C GLU A 44 -37.23 -1.28 4.44
N ASN A 45 -37.77 -1.70 3.29
CA ASN A 45 -36.98 -2.02 2.11
C ASN A 45 -36.16 -0.82 1.62
N SER A 46 -36.74 0.38 1.60
CA SER A 46 -36.01 1.59 1.22
C SER A 46 -34.86 1.88 2.19
N SER A 47 -35.11 1.78 3.50
CA SER A 47 -34.07 1.96 4.52
C SER A 47 -32.96 0.91 4.38
N LEU A 48 -33.31 -0.35 4.15
CA LEU A 48 -32.35 -1.45 3.95
C LEU A 48 -31.52 -1.26 2.68
N GLN A 49 -32.12 -0.79 1.59
CA GLN A 49 -31.40 -0.47 0.36
C GLN A 49 -30.38 0.66 0.56
N THR A 50 -30.76 1.72 1.27
CA THR A 50 -29.81 2.81 1.61
C THR A 50 -28.67 2.29 2.47
N ALA A 51 -28.97 1.58 3.57
CA ALA A 51 -27.95 1.01 4.45
C ALA A 51 -26.99 0.05 3.71
N LEU A 52 -27.51 -0.73 2.75
CA LEU A 52 -26.72 -1.63 1.92
C LEU A 52 -25.79 -0.87 0.96
N ASN A 53 -26.26 0.22 0.37
CA ASN A 53 -25.43 1.07 -0.49
C ASN A 53 -24.32 1.77 0.31
N ASP A 54 -24.65 2.29 1.49
CA ASP A 54 -23.67 2.91 2.39
C ASP A 54 -22.62 1.88 2.85
N ALA A 55 -23.05 0.68 3.23
CA ALA A 55 -22.14 -0.41 3.62
C ALA A 55 -21.19 -0.82 2.48
N LYS A 56 -21.68 -0.87 1.23
CA LYS A 56 -20.84 -1.13 0.06
C LYS A 56 -19.82 -0.03 -0.16
N SER A 57 -20.26 1.23 -0.14
CA SER A 57 -19.36 2.39 -0.29
C SER A 57 -18.25 2.40 0.78
N ASN A 58 -18.59 2.11 2.03
CA ASN A 58 -17.61 2.01 3.11
C ASN A 58 -16.65 0.85 2.91
N THR A 59 -17.14 -0.30 2.43
CA THR A 59 -16.31 -1.48 2.15
C THR A 59 -15.26 -1.17 1.06
N ASP A 60 -15.66 -0.47 0.01
CA ASP A 60 -14.75 -0.05 -1.06
C ASP A 60 -13.67 0.90 -0.51
N SER A 61 -14.06 1.90 0.28
CA SER A 61 -13.14 2.83 0.95
C SER A 61 -12.14 2.11 1.86
N TYR A 62 -12.61 1.19 2.70
CA TYR A 62 -11.72 0.43 3.59
C TYR A 62 -10.79 -0.50 2.81
N THR A 63 -11.24 -1.03 1.67
CA THR A 63 -10.39 -1.87 0.82
C THR A 63 -9.24 -1.06 0.21
N GLU A 64 -9.52 0.16 -0.25
CA GLU A 64 -8.49 1.09 -0.73
C GLU A 64 -7.52 1.47 0.38
N GLU A 65 -8.02 1.87 1.56
CA GLU A 65 -7.18 2.21 2.72
C GLU A 65 -6.28 1.05 3.15
N ILE A 66 -6.81 -0.18 3.20
CA ILE A 66 -6.02 -1.37 3.52
C ILE A 66 -4.92 -1.60 2.49
N SER A 67 -5.20 -1.40 1.20
CA SER A 67 -4.20 -1.51 0.13
C SER A 67 -3.09 -0.48 0.29
N THR A 68 -3.45 0.79 0.53
CA THR A 68 -2.48 1.86 0.78
C THR A 68 -1.62 1.58 2.01
N LEU A 69 -2.23 1.18 3.14
CA LEU A 69 -1.51 0.86 4.37
C LEU A 69 -0.57 -0.34 4.18
N LYS A 70 -0.99 -1.37 3.45
CA LYS A 70 -0.13 -2.51 3.13
C LYS A 70 1.10 -2.11 2.32
N ASN A 71 0.94 -1.26 1.32
CA ASN A 71 2.06 -0.76 0.52
C ASN A 71 3.01 0.08 1.39
N GLN A 72 2.47 0.97 2.23
CA GLN A 72 3.29 1.75 3.16
C GLN A 72 4.08 0.86 4.13
N ILE A 73 3.44 -0.18 4.70
CA ILE A 73 4.11 -1.13 5.58
C ILE A 73 5.24 -1.85 4.84
N ALA A 74 5.00 -2.33 3.62
CA ALA A 74 6.02 -2.98 2.81
C ALA A 74 7.20 -2.05 2.49
N ASP A 75 6.93 -0.79 2.16
CA ASP A 75 7.95 0.23 1.92
C ASP A 75 8.80 0.50 3.18
N TYR A 76 8.15 0.64 4.34
CA TYR A 76 8.85 0.84 5.62
C TYR A 76 9.66 -0.40 6.03
N GLU A 77 9.15 -1.60 5.81
CA GLU A 77 9.86 -2.85 6.08
C GLU A 77 11.10 -2.97 5.18
N ALA A 78 10.98 -2.67 3.89
CA ALA A 78 12.09 -2.67 2.95
C ALA A 78 13.15 -1.60 3.31
N ALA A 79 12.73 -0.38 3.65
CA ALA A 79 13.64 0.68 4.09
C ALA A 79 14.38 0.32 5.38
N ASN A 80 13.68 -0.29 6.35
CA ASN A 80 14.31 -0.80 7.57
C ASN A 80 15.32 -1.92 7.29
N LEU A 81 14.99 -2.83 6.37
CA LEU A 81 15.90 -3.90 5.97
C LEU A 81 17.17 -3.34 5.33
N ARG A 82 17.02 -2.43 4.36
CA ARG A 82 18.15 -1.71 3.74
C ARG A 82 19.03 -1.00 4.77
N THR A 83 18.41 -0.31 5.73
CA THR A 83 19.14 0.38 6.80
C THR A 83 19.91 -0.59 7.68
N LYS A 84 19.30 -1.71 8.09
CA LYS A 84 19.97 -2.75 8.87
C LYS A 84 21.17 -3.33 8.13
N VAL A 85 21.00 -3.65 6.84
CA VAL A 85 22.07 -4.19 6.00
C VAL A 85 23.19 -3.16 5.82
N ALA A 86 22.87 -1.90 5.53
CA ALA A 86 23.88 -0.83 5.41
C ALA A 86 24.73 -0.72 6.68
N LEU A 87 24.09 -0.69 7.85
CA LEU A 87 24.79 -0.66 9.15
C LEU A 87 25.65 -1.90 9.39
N GLN A 88 25.17 -3.08 9.02
CA GLN A 88 25.89 -4.34 9.17
C GLN A 88 27.19 -4.37 8.35
N TYR A 89 27.19 -3.77 7.16
CA TYR A 89 28.35 -3.72 6.26
C TYR A 89 29.18 -2.43 6.42
N GLY A 90 28.85 -1.58 7.41
CA GLY A 90 29.59 -0.35 7.70
C GLY A 90 29.42 0.74 6.65
N LEU A 91 28.33 0.68 5.87
CA LEU A 91 27.95 1.73 4.94
C LEU A 91 27.31 2.91 5.69
N PRO A 92 27.60 4.16 5.30
CA PRO A 92 26.83 5.32 5.76
C PRO A 92 25.33 5.13 5.52
N ILE A 93 24.50 5.59 6.46
CA ILE A 93 23.02 5.46 6.40
C ILE A 93 22.46 6.10 5.12
N ASP A 94 23.06 7.21 4.66
CA ASP A 94 22.66 7.89 3.43
C ASP A 94 22.79 7.00 2.18
N LEU A 95 23.54 5.89 2.24
CA LEU A 95 23.67 4.91 1.17
C LEU A 95 22.73 3.72 1.31
N ALA A 96 21.99 3.59 2.42
CA ALA A 96 21.02 2.50 2.59
C ALA A 96 19.96 2.51 1.48
N ASP A 97 19.48 3.69 1.08
CA ASP A 97 18.51 3.86 0.00
C ASP A 97 19.07 3.48 -1.39
N ARG A 98 20.39 3.33 -1.51
CA ARG A 98 21.07 2.94 -2.77
C ARG A 98 21.23 1.43 -2.91
N LEU A 99 21.01 0.66 -1.85
CA LEU A 99 21.12 -0.78 -1.88
C LEU A 99 20.03 -1.40 -2.77
N GLN A 100 20.46 -2.26 -3.70
CA GLN A 100 19.59 -2.98 -4.60
C GLN A 100 19.49 -4.46 -4.22
N GLY A 101 18.26 -4.98 -4.21
CA GLY A 101 17.95 -6.35 -3.86
C GLY A 101 16.48 -6.51 -3.49
N ASP A 102 15.86 -7.61 -3.94
CA ASP A 102 14.47 -7.93 -3.65
C ASP A 102 14.32 -8.68 -2.32
N ASP A 103 15.42 -9.24 -1.80
CA ASP A 103 15.51 -10.01 -0.57
C ASP A 103 16.72 -9.59 0.28
N GLU A 104 16.78 -10.10 1.51
CA GLU A 104 17.86 -9.79 2.45
C GLU A 104 19.24 -10.22 1.90
N ASP A 105 19.31 -11.35 1.20
CA ASP A 105 20.56 -11.85 0.65
C ASP A 105 21.06 -11.03 -0.54
N GLY A 106 20.17 -10.58 -1.43
CA GLY A 106 20.50 -9.65 -2.50
C GLY A 106 21.02 -8.32 -1.96
N LEU A 107 20.37 -7.77 -0.93
CA LEU A 107 20.82 -6.54 -0.27
C LEU A 107 22.20 -6.71 0.38
N LYS A 108 22.48 -7.87 1.00
CA LYS A 108 23.80 -8.16 1.59
C LYS A 108 24.91 -8.20 0.54
N VAL A 109 24.67 -8.86 -0.60
CA VAL A 109 25.64 -8.94 -1.69
C VAL A 109 25.95 -7.56 -2.25
N ASP A 110 24.93 -6.74 -2.48
CA ASP A 110 25.12 -5.38 -2.97
C ASP A 110 25.81 -4.49 -1.94
N ALA A 111 25.47 -4.64 -0.66
CA ALA A 111 26.12 -3.92 0.43
C ALA A 111 27.60 -4.28 0.57
N GLU A 112 27.96 -5.55 0.44
CA GLU A 112 29.35 -6.00 0.43
C GLU A 112 30.13 -5.39 -0.74
N ARG A 113 29.52 -5.39 -1.92
CA ARG A 113 30.09 -4.78 -3.13
C ARG A 113 30.32 -3.28 -2.92
N LEU A 114 29.34 -2.54 -2.44
CA LEU A 114 29.48 -1.10 -2.17
C LEU A 114 30.52 -0.83 -1.07
N ALA A 115 30.53 -1.62 -0.01
CA ALA A 115 31.49 -1.47 1.08
C ALA A 115 32.94 -1.67 0.60
N SER A 116 33.16 -2.53 -0.40
CA SER A 116 34.47 -2.71 -1.02
C SER A 116 35.02 -1.44 -1.71
N PHE A 117 34.14 -0.59 -2.25
CA PHE A 117 34.53 0.66 -2.90
C PHE A 117 34.78 1.82 -1.92
N ILE A 118 34.15 1.78 -0.74
CA ILE A 118 34.22 2.86 0.26
C ILE A 118 35.40 2.66 1.22
N LYS A 119 35.81 1.41 1.46
CA LYS A 119 36.97 1.14 2.30
C LYS A 119 38.17 1.92 1.76
N PRO A 120 38.83 2.77 2.58
CA PRO A 120 39.96 3.54 2.11
C PRO A 120 41.02 2.56 1.61
N SER A 121 41.42 2.73 0.35
CA SER A 121 42.63 2.07 -0.17
C SER A 121 43.74 2.38 0.82
N GLN A 122 44.30 1.35 1.46
CA GLN A 122 45.37 1.53 2.42
C GLN A 122 46.44 2.41 1.75
N PRO A 123 46.84 3.54 2.37
CA PRO A 123 47.82 4.42 1.77
C PRO A 123 49.06 3.58 1.47
N GLN A 124 49.31 3.34 0.18
CA GLN A 124 50.49 2.61 -0.24
C GLN A 124 51.69 3.46 0.17
N PRO A 125 52.64 2.91 0.94
CA PRO A 125 53.87 3.63 1.23
C PRO A 125 54.47 4.13 -0.08
N PRO A 126 55.00 5.37 -0.12
CA PRO A 126 55.70 5.84 -1.31
C PRO A 126 56.77 4.82 -1.68
N ALA A 127 56.88 4.51 -2.97
CA ALA A 127 57.92 3.63 -3.47
C ALA A 127 59.27 4.11 -2.94
N LYS A 128 60.10 3.17 -2.47
CA LYS A 128 61.45 3.48 -2.00
C LYS A 128 62.17 4.26 -3.10
N SER A 129 62.69 5.44 -2.76
CA SER A 129 63.50 6.21 -3.71
C SER A 129 64.71 5.38 -4.12
N ASN A 130 64.87 5.18 -5.43
CA ASN A 130 66.05 4.58 -6.03
C ASN A 130 67.08 5.65 -6.42
N GLU A 131 66.85 6.91 -6.06
CA GLU A 131 67.83 7.96 -6.29
C GLU A 131 69.05 7.67 -5.41
N PRO A 132 70.26 7.62 -6.00
CA PRO A 132 71.47 7.57 -5.21
C PRO A 132 71.48 8.78 -4.28
N ASN A 133 71.82 8.55 -3.01
CA ASN A 133 71.96 9.61 -2.04
C ASN A 133 73.22 10.40 -2.44
N ILE A 134 73.04 11.41 -3.30
CA ILE A 134 74.12 12.31 -3.69
C ILE A 134 74.34 13.21 -2.47
N ASP A 135 75.31 12.82 -1.65
CA ASP A 135 75.80 13.66 -0.56
C ASP A 135 76.07 15.07 -1.11
N SER A 136 75.68 16.09 -0.35
CA SER A 136 75.70 17.50 -0.74
C SER A 136 77.13 18.07 -0.84
N ASN A 137 78.12 17.23 -1.14
CA ASN A 137 79.45 17.63 -1.52
C ASN A 137 79.48 17.89 -3.03
N ALA A 138 78.87 19.01 -3.43
CA ALA A 138 78.91 19.51 -4.81
C ALA A 138 80.36 19.53 -5.35
N ASP A 139 81.33 19.81 -4.46
CA ASP A 139 82.77 19.82 -4.74
C ASP A 139 83.34 18.49 -5.26
N ALA A 140 82.81 17.34 -4.81
CA ALA A 140 83.25 16.03 -5.29
C ALA A 140 82.76 15.75 -6.71
N ASN A 141 81.54 16.19 -7.03
CA ASN A 141 80.94 16.02 -8.35
C ASN A 141 81.59 16.93 -9.40
N TYR A 142 81.93 18.17 -9.03
CA TYR A 142 82.68 19.07 -9.91
C TYR A 142 84.11 18.58 -10.16
N ARG A 143 84.78 17.99 -9.16
CA ARG A 143 86.11 17.38 -9.35
C ARG A 143 86.09 16.22 -10.34
N ALA A 144 85.08 15.34 -10.27
CA ALA A 144 84.95 14.23 -11.19
C ALA A 144 84.72 14.70 -12.64
N LEU A 145 83.94 15.78 -12.85
CA LEU A 145 83.74 16.37 -14.16
C LEU A 145 85.03 16.97 -14.74
N VAL A 146 85.80 17.68 -13.92
CA VAL A 146 87.08 18.28 -14.33
C VAL A 146 88.13 17.19 -14.63
N GLN A 147 88.15 16.09 -13.87
CA GLN A 147 89.01 14.94 -14.17
C GLN A 147 88.65 14.27 -15.50
N GLY A 148 87.36 14.12 -15.83
CA GLY A 148 86.94 13.58 -17.13
C GLY A 148 87.37 14.44 -18.32
N LEU A 149 87.33 15.77 -18.16
CA LEU A 149 87.78 16.74 -19.17
C LEU A 149 89.31 16.78 -19.36
N SER A 150 90.08 16.29 -18.38
CA SER A 150 91.55 16.27 -18.46
C SER A 150 92.12 14.92 -18.92
N THR A 151 91.26 13.95 -19.25
CA THR A 151 91.62 12.65 -19.81
C THR A 151 91.34 12.49 -21.31
N GLU A 152 90.87 13.54 -21.99
CA GLU A 152 90.81 13.60 -23.47
C GLU A 152 92.03 14.35 -24.01
N ASP A 153 93.11 13.60 -24.23
CA ASP A 153 94.22 13.90 -25.16
C ASP A 153 94.64 12.58 -25.85
#